data_AF-A0A355GQH6-F1
#
_entry.id   AF-A0A355GQH6-F1
#
_cell.length_a   1.000
_cell.length_b   1.000
_cell.length_c   1.000
_cell.angle_alpha   90.00
_cell.angle_beta   90.00
_cell.angle_gamma   90.00
#
_symmetry.space_group_name_H-M   'P 1'
#
loop_
_entity.id
_entity.type
_entity.pdbx_description
1 polymer ?
#
loop_
_entity_poly.entity_id
_entity_poly.type
_entity_poly.pdbx_seq_one_letter_code
_entity_poly.pdbx_strand_id
1 'polypeptide(L)'
;MRSETLDKFALTAKTGAFYHGQPVDDSVLRFVREQPYLLYGARDRNTIAAIAIPCETQKYLRESDPVKKKYYACHCQFARESLLQKEGTVSTTLCNCSLGHTKVFWEAALATELEGKVVSSVLGDGLLCRFAIN
;
A
#
# COMPACT_ATOMS: atom_id res chain seq x y z
N MET A 1 -11.27 -0.55 14.61
CA MET A 1 -10.52 -0.92 13.38
C MET A 1 -9.06 -0.44 13.36
N ARG A 2 -8.71 0.86 13.27
CA ARG A 2 -7.30 1.31 13.21
C ARG A 2 -6.50 0.96 14.48
N SER A 3 -7.07 1.20 15.67
CA SER A 3 -6.44 0.84 16.95
C SER A 3 -6.12 -0.66 17.02
N GLU A 4 -7.11 -1.51 16.78
CA GLU A 4 -6.92 -2.98 16.75
C GLU A 4 -5.85 -3.43 15.74
N THR A 5 -5.78 -2.75 14.60
CA THR A 5 -4.75 -3.05 13.59
C THR A 5 -3.37 -2.66 14.10
N LEU A 6 -3.22 -1.47 14.71
CA LEU A 6 -1.96 -1.05 15.34
C LEU A 6 -1.56 -1.96 16.50
N ASP A 7 -2.51 -2.47 17.27
CA ASP A 7 -2.26 -3.42 18.36
C ASP A 7 -1.76 -4.75 17.80
N LYS A 8 -2.35 -5.24 16.71
CA LYS A 8 -1.87 -6.42 15.97
C LYS A 8 -0.44 -6.19 15.47
N PHE A 9 -0.16 -5.07 14.81
CA PHE A 9 1.20 -4.72 14.36
C PHE A 9 2.19 -4.66 15.53
N ALA A 10 1.80 -4.08 16.66
CA ALA A 10 2.65 -4.01 17.85
C ALA A 10 2.92 -5.40 18.46
N LEU A 11 1.92 -6.28 18.47
CA LEU A 11 2.11 -7.67 18.89
C LEU A 11 3.03 -8.41 17.92
N THR A 12 2.79 -8.30 16.61
CA THR A 12 3.61 -8.93 15.56
C THR A 12 5.06 -8.49 15.65
N ALA A 13 5.32 -7.20 15.88
CA ALA A 13 6.68 -6.68 16.08
C ALA A 13 7.39 -7.30 17.30
N LYS A 14 6.65 -7.52 18.40
CA LYS A 14 7.19 -8.15 19.62
C LYS A 14 7.46 -9.64 19.47
N THR A 15 6.59 -10.36 18.76
CA THR A 15 6.66 -11.82 18.65
C THR A 15 7.52 -12.30 17.48
N GLY A 16 7.95 -11.40 16.60
CA GLY A 16 8.65 -11.76 15.36
C GLY A 16 7.75 -12.48 14.35
N ALA A 17 6.43 -12.37 14.51
CA ALA A 17 5.47 -12.94 13.57
C ALA A 17 5.43 -12.16 12.24
N PHE A 18 4.69 -12.69 11.27
CA PHE A 18 4.53 -12.08 9.95
C PHE A 18 3.15 -11.42 9.82
N TYR A 19 3.09 -10.27 9.15
CA TYR A 19 1.85 -9.63 8.69
C TYR A 19 1.67 -9.94 7.21
N HIS A 20 0.71 -10.80 6.85
CA HIS A 20 0.52 -11.27 5.46
C HIS A 20 1.81 -11.74 4.78
N GLY A 21 2.66 -12.47 5.51
CA GLY A 21 3.91 -13.02 4.98
C GLY A 21 5.11 -12.06 4.96
N GLN A 22 4.97 -10.79 5.36
CA GLN A 22 6.10 -9.87 5.56
C GLN A 22 6.44 -9.69 7.05
N PRO A 23 7.74 -9.66 7.41
CA PRO A 23 8.16 -9.46 8.80
C PRO A 23 7.83 -8.03 9.26
N VAL A 24 7.44 -7.90 10.52
CA VAL A 24 7.20 -6.59 11.16
C VAL A 24 8.29 -6.35 12.19
N ASP A 25 9.06 -5.28 12.01
CA ASP A 25 10.00 -4.77 13.01
C ASP A 25 9.54 -3.40 13.52
N ASP A 26 10.30 -2.79 14.43
CA ASP A 26 9.99 -1.46 14.97
C ASP A 26 9.93 -0.37 13.89
N SER A 27 10.69 -0.51 12.80
CA SER A 27 10.67 0.45 11.70
C SER A 27 9.35 0.38 10.92
N VAL A 28 8.84 -0.84 10.69
CA VAL A 28 7.53 -1.07 10.07
C VAL A 28 6.41 -0.58 10.99
N LEU A 29 6.48 -0.90 12.29
CA LEU A 29 5.50 -0.45 13.27
C LEU A 29 5.42 1.08 13.34
N ARG A 30 6.58 1.75 13.36
CA ARG A 30 6.66 3.22 13.31
C ARG A 30 6.04 3.77 12.03
N PHE A 31 6.41 3.20 10.87
CA PHE A 31 5.87 3.61 9.58
C PHE A 31 4.33 3.51 9.53
N VAL A 32 3.74 2.42 10.04
CA VAL A 32 2.28 2.24 10.06
C VAL A 32 1.60 3.20 11.03
N ARG A 33 2.22 3.48 12.19
CA ARG A 33 1.70 4.45 13.17
C ARG A 33 1.65 5.87 12.61
N GLU A 34 2.73 6.31 11.97
CA GLU A 34 2.90 7.68 11.45
C GLU A 34 2.09 7.97 10.18
N GLN A 35 1.56 6.95 9.51
CA GLN A 35 0.78 7.10 8.27
C GLN A 35 -0.70 6.79 8.49
N PRO A 36 -1.56 7.80 8.75
CA PRO A 36 -2.99 7.63 9.03
C PRO A 36 -3.78 6.99 7.89
N TYR A 37 -3.29 7.13 6.66
CA TYR A 37 -3.96 6.67 5.45
C TYR A 37 -3.51 5.27 4.97
N LEU A 38 -2.61 4.58 5.69
CA LEU A 38 -2.21 3.22 5.30
C LEU A 38 -3.32 2.18 5.49
N LEU A 39 -3.17 1.05 4.80
CA LEU A 39 -4.04 -0.14 4.88
C LEU A 39 -5.43 0.14 4.30
N TYR A 40 -6.43 0.32 5.15
CA TYR A 40 -7.81 0.59 4.73
C TYR A 40 -8.03 2.07 4.40
N GLY A 41 -7.06 2.96 4.63
CA GLY A 41 -7.24 4.39 4.42
C GLY A 41 -7.93 5.10 5.59
N ALA A 42 -8.13 6.39 5.42
CA ALA A 42 -8.84 7.24 6.35
C ALA A 42 -9.74 8.22 5.61
N ARG A 43 -10.84 8.61 6.25
CA ARG A 43 -11.77 9.61 5.72
C ARG A 43 -11.09 10.98 5.71
N ASP A 44 -11.04 11.60 4.54
CA ASP A 44 -10.69 12.99 4.31
C ASP A 44 -11.90 13.69 3.66
N ARG A 45 -12.67 14.40 4.49
CA ARG A 45 -13.95 15.04 4.11
C ARG A 45 -14.95 14.02 3.53
N ASN A 46 -15.21 14.09 2.23
CA ASN A 46 -16.13 13.21 1.49
C ASN A 46 -15.39 12.13 0.69
N THR A 47 -14.08 11.99 0.88
CA THR A 47 -13.25 11.02 0.19
C THR A 47 -12.62 10.09 1.23
N ILE A 48 -12.44 8.83 0.89
CA ILE A 48 -11.54 7.92 1.61
C ILE A 48 -10.19 7.97 0.90
N ALA A 49 -9.18 8.53 1.57
CA ALA A 49 -7.81 8.53 1.09
C ALA A 49 -7.10 7.29 1.60
N ALA A 50 -6.50 6.51 0.70
CA ALA A 50 -5.82 5.27 1.04
C ALA A 50 -4.41 5.21 0.45
N ILE A 51 -3.50 4.63 1.22
CA ILE A 51 -2.12 4.33 0.82
C ILE A 51 -1.93 2.83 0.95
N ALA A 52 -1.47 2.18 -0.10
CA ALA A 52 -1.06 0.79 -0.02
C ALA A 52 0.20 0.67 0.84
N ILE A 53 0.17 -0.21 1.85
CA ILE A 53 1.40 -0.63 2.52
C ILE A 53 2.31 -1.31 1.47
N PRO A 54 3.62 -1.05 1.45
CA PRO A 54 4.55 -1.80 0.59
C PRO A 54 4.40 -3.32 0.76
N CYS A 55 4.63 -4.09 -0.31
CA CYS A 55 4.59 -5.55 -0.24
C CYS A 55 5.78 -6.11 0.55
N GLU A 56 6.92 -5.41 0.55
CA GLU A 56 8.12 -5.75 1.30
C GLU A 56 8.56 -4.56 2.15
N THR A 57 7.75 -4.18 3.15
CA THR A 57 7.88 -2.90 3.88
C THR A 57 9.26 -2.66 4.47
N GLN A 58 9.87 -3.67 5.09
CA GLN A 58 11.22 -3.50 5.63
C GLN A 58 12.26 -3.16 4.56
N LYS A 59 12.21 -3.83 3.39
CA LYS A 59 13.13 -3.54 2.28
C LYS A 59 12.84 -2.17 1.68
N TYR A 60 11.56 -1.83 1.50
CA TYR A 60 11.14 -0.50 1.07
C TYR A 60 11.70 0.61 1.97
N LEU A 61 11.66 0.43 3.30
CA LEU A 61 12.13 1.42 4.26
C LEU A 61 13.66 1.57 4.24
N ARG A 62 14.41 0.48 4.02
CA ARG A 62 15.88 0.49 3.97
C ARG A 62 16.46 0.90 2.62
N GLU A 63 15.68 0.82 1.55
CA GLU A 63 16.15 1.08 0.19
C GLU A 63 16.26 2.58 -0.13
N SER A 64 17.37 2.97 -0.75
CA SER A 64 17.67 4.33 -1.21
C SER A 64 17.56 4.47 -2.73
N ASP A 65 17.78 3.40 -3.49
CA ASP A 65 17.59 3.39 -4.94
C ASP A 65 16.08 3.55 -5.26
N PRO A 66 15.68 4.59 -6.00
CA PRO A 66 14.26 4.88 -6.22
C PRO A 66 13.54 3.80 -7.03
N VAL A 67 14.23 3.10 -7.93
CA VAL A 67 13.66 2.02 -8.74
C VAL A 67 13.41 0.79 -7.87
N LYS A 68 14.42 0.38 -7.08
CA LYS A 68 14.26 -0.75 -6.14
C LYS A 68 13.26 -0.43 -5.03
N LYS A 69 13.18 0.83 -4.59
CA LYS A 69 12.20 1.27 -3.61
C LYS A 69 10.78 1.10 -4.16
N LYS A 70 10.52 1.52 -5.40
CA LYS A 70 9.25 1.27 -6.10
C LYS A 70 8.96 -0.23 -6.24
N TYR A 71 9.98 -1.03 -6.55
CA TYR A 71 9.87 -2.49 -6.64
C TYR A 71 9.37 -3.12 -5.33
N TYR A 72 9.96 -2.79 -4.18
CA TYR A 72 9.55 -3.29 -2.87
C TYR A 72 8.19 -2.75 -2.39
N ALA A 73 7.66 -1.73 -3.04
CA ALA A 73 6.31 -1.21 -2.78
C ALA A 73 5.22 -1.87 -3.62
N CYS A 74 5.54 -2.41 -4.80
CA CYS A 74 4.55 -2.91 -5.74
C CYS A 74 4.06 -4.32 -5.39
N HIS A 75 2.77 -4.46 -5.06
CA HIS A 75 2.14 -5.76 -4.79
C HIS A 75 1.97 -6.66 -6.03
N CYS A 76 1.89 -6.07 -7.22
CA CYS A 76 1.70 -6.85 -8.44
C CYS A 76 3.02 -7.51 -8.85
N GLN A 77 3.10 -8.83 -8.68
CA GLN A 77 4.30 -9.62 -9.01
C GLN A 77 4.70 -9.50 -10.47
N PHE A 78 3.75 -9.32 -11.40
CA PHE A 78 4.07 -9.11 -12.81
C PHE A 78 4.54 -7.68 -13.10
N ALA A 79 3.81 -6.68 -12.59
CA ALA A 79 4.11 -5.29 -12.91
C ALA A 79 5.41 -4.80 -12.25
N ARG A 80 5.74 -5.30 -11.05
CA ARG A 80 6.96 -4.91 -10.35
C ARG A 80 8.22 -5.31 -11.09
N GLU A 81 8.23 -6.46 -11.77
CA GLU A 81 9.39 -6.90 -12.55
C GLU A 81 9.68 -5.96 -13.73
N SER A 82 8.65 -5.32 -14.29
CA SER A 82 8.82 -4.31 -15.34
C SER A 82 9.61 -3.07 -14.89
N LEU A 83 9.62 -2.76 -13.58
CA LEU A 83 10.40 -1.64 -13.03
C LEU A 83 11.90 -1.84 -13.20
N LEU A 84 12.35 -3.10 -13.34
CA LEU A 84 13.76 -3.45 -13.47
C LEU A 84 14.20 -3.63 -14.94
N GLN A 85 13.26 -3.57 -15.89
CA GLN A 85 13.53 -3.78 -17.31
C GLN A 85 14.01 -2.50 -17.99
N LYS A 86 14.86 -2.63 -19.00
CA LYS A 86 15.37 -1.48 -19.77
C LYS A 86 14.34 -0.94 -20.76
N GLU A 87 13.42 -1.81 -21.17
CA GLU A 87 12.33 -1.57 -22.12
C GLU A 87 11.24 -0.66 -21.54
N GLY A 88 11.26 -0.45 -20.22
CA GLY A 88 10.36 0.45 -19.51
C GLY A 88 9.29 -0.29 -18.71
N THR A 89 8.47 0.51 -18.03
CA THR A 89 7.45 0.02 -17.11
C THR A 89 6.15 -0.29 -17.86
N VAL A 90 5.41 -1.29 -17.38
CA VAL A 90 4.05 -1.53 -17.88
C VAL A 90 3.13 -0.35 -17.52
N SER A 91 2.03 -0.21 -18.29
CA SER A 91 1.08 0.87 -18.10
C SER A 91 0.56 0.99 -16.67
N THR A 92 0.49 2.22 -16.17
CA THR A 92 -0.11 2.58 -14.87
C THR A 92 -1.59 2.20 -14.77
N THR A 93 -2.26 1.92 -15.90
CA THR A 93 -3.64 1.41 -15.94
C THR A 93 -3.81 0.13 -15.14
N LEU A 94 -2.76 -0.71 -15.05
CA LEU A 94 -2.79 -1.92 -14.22
C LEU A 94 -2.99 -1.62 -12.73
N CYS A 95 -2.65 -0.41 -12.26
CA CYS A 95 -2.86 -0.01 -10.88
C CYS A 95 -4.34 0.10 -10.50
N ASN A 96 -5.27 0.11 -11.46
CA ASN A 96 -6.70 0.00 -11.18
C ASN A 96 -7.05 -1.34 -10.49
N CYS A 97 -6.26 -2.40 -10.69
CA CYS A 97 -6.41 -3.64 -9.94
C CYS A 97 -6.19 -3.43 -8.43
N SER A 98 -5.13 -2.69 -8.06
CA SER A 98 -4.87 -2.37 -6.66
C SER A 98 -5.93 -1.41 -6.09
N LEU A 99 -6.42 -0.46 -6.89
CA LEU A 99 -7.54 0.40 -6.50
C LEU A 99 -8.78 -0.44 -6.19
N GLY A 100 -9.13 -1.40 -7.06
CA GLY A 100 -10.25 -2.32 -6.83
C GLY A 100 -10.08 -3.12 -5.53
N HIS A 101 -8.88 -3.66 -5.29
CA HIS A 101 -8.58 -4.38 -4.04
C HIS A 101 -8.73 -3.50 -2.79
N THR A 102 -8.35 -2.21 -2.85
CA THR A 102 -8.55 -1.29 -1.72
C THR A 102 -10.02 -0.88 -1.58
N LYS A 103 -10.71 -0.63 -2.70
CA LYS A 103 -12.10 -0.15 -2.75
C LYS A 103 -13.10 -1.18 -2.24
N VAL A 104 -12.90 -2.47 -2.55
CA VAL A 104 -13.87 -3.55 -2.22
C VAL A 104 -14.22 -3.62 -0.73
N PHE A 105 -13.27 -3.30 0.17
CA PHE A 105 -13.52 -3.28 1.60
C PHE A 105 -14.56 -2.21 1.99
N TRP A 106 -14.50 -1.05 1.35
CA TRP A 106 -15.40 0.07 1.62
C TRP A 106 -16.75 -0.12 0.97
N GLU A 107 -16.80 -0.66 -0.25
CA GLU A 107 -18.06 -1.01 -0.92
C GLU A 107 -18.84 -2.05 -0.11
N ALA A 108 -18.14 -3.05 0.43
CA ALA A 108 -18.74 -4.03 1.33
C ALA A 108 -19.23 -3.39 2.64
N ALA A 109 -18.45 -2.49 3.24
CA ALA A 109 -18.81 -1.83 4.50
C ALA A 109 -19.97 -0.83 4.35
N LEU A 110 -20.07 -0.15 3.21
CA LEU A 110 -21.09 0.88 2.95
C LEU A 110 -22.29 0.36 2.15
N ALA A 111 -22.22 -0.88 1.67
CA ALA A 111 -23.24 -1.52 0.83
C ALA A 111 -23.62 -0.69 -0.41
N THR A 112 -22.64 -0.02 -1.01
CA THR A 112 -22.80 0.78 -2.23
C THR A 112 -21.56 0.64 -3.11
N GLU A 113 -21.74 0.78 -4.42
CA GLU A 113 -20.62 1.00 -5.33
C GLU A 113 -20.00 2.38 -5.04
N LEU A 114 -18.68 2.46 -5.13
CA LEU A 114 -17.91 3.67 -4.93
C LEU A 114 -17.12 4.01 -6.20
N GLU A 115 -16.88 5.29 -6.43
CA GLU A 115 -15.95 5.71 -7.46
C GLU A 115 -14.52 5.73 -6.92
N GLY A 116 -13.53 5.44 -7.75
CA GLY A 116 -12.15 5.36 -7.33
C GLY A 116 -11.19 5.99 -8.34
N LYS A 117 -10.11 6.60 -7.84
CA LYS A 117 -9.03 7.12 -8.66
C LYS A 117 -7.68 6.70 -8.10
N VAL A 118 -6.80 6.23 -8.98
CA VAL A 118 -5.36 6.11 -8.70
C VAL A 118 -4.76 7.52 -8.70
N VAL A 119 -4.39 8.02 -7.53
CA VAL A 119 -3.80 9.36 -7.34
C VAL A 119 -2.31 9.33 -7.65
N SER A 120 -1.61 8.29 -7.18
CA SER A 120 -0.22 8.03 -7.52
C SER A 120 0.02 6.53 -7.57
N SER A 121 1.00 6.09 -8.35
CA SER A 121 1.42 4.70 -8.37
C SER A 121 2.93 4.56 -8.55
N VAL A 122 3.45 3.42 -8.12
CA VAL A 122 4.86 3.05 -8.28
C VAL A 122 5.23 2.68 -9.71
N LEU A 123 4.25 2.41 -10.57
CA LEU A 123 4.47 2.24 -12.01
C LEU A 123 4.62 3.58 -12.73
N GLY A 124 4.19 4.68 -12.12
CA GLY A 124 4.46 6.04 -12.56
C GLY A 124 5.56 6.68 -11.70
N ASP A 125 5.41 7.97 -11.41
CA ASP A 125 6.45 8.74 -10.71
C ASP A 125 6.40 8.60 -9.18
N GLY A 126 5.35 8.01 -8.61
CA GLY A 126 5.16 7.89 -7.17
C GLY A 126 6.07 6.85 -6.52
N LEU A 127 6.47 7.08 -5.26
CA LEU A 127 7.15 6.07 -4.43
C LEU A 127 6.18 5.15 -3.68
N LEU A 128 4.91 5.54 -3.58
CA LEU A 128 3.83 4.76 -2.99
C LEU A 128 2.56 4.88 -3.84
N CYS A 129 1.75 3.83 -3.80
CA CYS A 129 0.43 3.85 -4.39
C CYS A 129 -0.55 4.58 -3.47
N ARG A 130 -1.27 5.56 -4.03
CA ARG A 130 -2.30 6.35 -3.33
C ARG A 130 -3.59 6.30 -4.11
N PHE A 131 -4.69 6.19 -3.38
CA PHE A 131 -6.03 6.09 -3.93
C PHE A 131 -6.96 7.11 -3.28
N ALA A 132 -7.89 7.63 -4.07
CA ALA A 132 -9.03 8.39 -3.60
C ALA A 132 -10.30 7.59 -3.95
N ILE A 133 -11.17 7.37 -2.98
CA ILE A 133 -12.42 6.63 -3.12
C ILE A 133 -13.57 7.53 -2.67
N ASN A 134 -14.62 7.66 -3.46
CA ASN A 134 -15.77 8.55 -3.22
C ASN A 134 -17.09 7.80 -3.27
#